data_AF-A0A926GZZ6-F1
#
_entry.id   AF-A0A926GZZ6-F1
#
_cell.length_a   1.000
_cell.length_b   1.000
_cell.length_c   1.000
_cell.angle_alpha   90.00
_cell.angle_beta   90.00
_cell.angle_gamma   90.00
#
_symmetry.space_group_name_H-M   'P 1'
#
loop_
_entity.id
_entity.type
_entity.pdbx_description
1 polymer ?
#
loop_
_entity_poly.entity_id
_entity_poly.type
_entity_poly.pdbx_seq_one_letter_code
_entity_poly.pdbx_strand_id
1 'polypeptide(L)'
;MNSVEKQIDRILWEVWDPIGVNDIPDLAGGEYRDYVPRIYDALMRGASDDTLWLILQAIEKGEMNLSSRNKHGAGRQATIAALRTIALPKRER
;
A
#
# COMPACT_ATOMS: atom_id res chain seq x y z
N MET A 1 5.24 -14.56 3.60
CA MET A 1 4.09 -13.64 3.74
C MET A 1 2.87 -14.38 4.26
N ASN A 2 2.29 -13.87 5.35
CA ASN A 2 1.00 -14.31 5.88
C ASN A 2 -0.18 -13.81 5.00
N SER A 3 -1.41 -14.21 5.32
CA SER A 3 -2.59 -13.87 4.52
C SER A 3 -2.85 -12.36 4.42
N VAL A 4 -2.56 -11.60 5.47
CA VAL A 4 -2.74 -10.14 5.50
C VAL A 4 -1.68 -9.47 4.62
N GLU A 5 -0.41 -9.88 4.74
CA GLU A 5 0.67 -9.34 3.92
C GLU A 5 0.44 -9.57 2.43
N LYS A 6 -0.11 -10.73 2.03
CA LYS A 6 -0.48 -11.00 0.63
C LYS A 6 -1.60 -10.08 0.13
N GLN A 7 -2.58 -9.75 0.98
CA GLN A 7 -3.64 -8.81 0.63
C GLN A 7 -3.11 -7.38 0.51
N ILE A 8 -2.18 -6.98 1.39
CA ILE A 8 -1.51 -5.70 1.29
C ILE A 8 -0.71 -5.63 -0.01
N ASP A 9 0.12 -6.63 -0.32
CA ASP A 9 0.90 -6.70 -1.56
C ASP A 9 0.00 -6.49 -2.79
N ARG A 10 -1.12 -7.21 -2.83
CA ARG A 10 -2.12 -7.08 -3.88
C ARG A 10 -2.71 -5.66 -3.97
N ILE A 11 -3.08 -5.04 -2.85
CA ILE A 11 -3.66 -3.69 -2.86
C ILE A 11 -2.63 -2.64 -3.29
N LEU A 12 -1.38 -2.79 -2.86
CA LEU A 12 -0.30 -1.90 -3.32
C LEU A 12 -0.12 -2.03 -4.84
N TRP A 13 -0.18 -3.25 -5.36
CA TRP A 13 -0.06 -3.56 -6.78
C TRP A 13 -1.27 -3.10 -7.60
N GLU A 14 -2.51 -3.35 -7.18
CA GLU A 14 -3.72 -3.12 -8.00
C GLU A 14 -4.37 -1.75 -7.81
N VAL A 15 -4.11 -1.06 -6.69
CA VAL A 15 -4.87 0.14 -6.31
C VAL A 15 -3.96 1.34 -6.06
N TRP A 16 -2.92 1.15 -5.25
CA TRP A 16 -2.02 2.26 -4.90
C TRP A 16 -1.10 2.64 -6.05
N ASP A 17 -0.42 1.65 -6.65
CA ASP A 17 0.46 1.71 -7.82
C ASP A 17 0.88 3.12 -8.28
N PRO A 18 1.68 3.86 -7.51
CA PRO A 18 1.93 5.26 -7.80
C PRO A 18 2.85 5.47 -9.02
N ILE A 19 3.54 4.43 -9.51
CA ILE A 19 4.34 4.49 -10.74
C ILE A 19 3.68 3.81 -11.95
N GLY A 20 2.50 3.19 -11.79
CA GLY A 20 1.77 2.56 -12.89
C GLY A 20 2.44 1.30 -13.42
N VAL A 21 3.16 0.58 -12.56
CA VAL A 21 3.93 -0.60 -12.96
C VAL A 21 3.02 -1.81 -13.22
N ASN A 22 1.80 -1.82 -12.69
CA ASN A 22 0.77 -2.84 -12.97
C ASN A 22 0.25 -2.74 -14.40
N ASP A 23 0.23 -1.54 -14.99
CA ASP A 23 -0.23 -1.32 -16.36
C ASP A 23 0.72 -1.92 -17.42
N ILE A 24 1.91 -2.35 -17.02
CA ILE A 24 2.91 -2.95 -17.92
C ILE A 24 2.57 -4.44 -18.14
N PRO A 25 2.21 -4.85 -19.37
CA PRO A 25 1.92 -6.25 -19.66
C PRO A 25 3.09 -7.17 -19.35
N ASP A 26 2.79 -8.41 -18.93
CA ASP A 26 3.76 -9.48 -18.66
C ASP A 26 4.77 -9.21 -17.53
N LEU A 27 4.68 -8.07 -16.85
CA LEU A 27 5.50 -7.81 -15.67
C LEU A 27 4.96 -8.58 -14.47
N ALA A 28 5.80 -9.46 -13.90
CA ALA A 28 5.45 -10.18 -12.69
C ALA A 28 5.33 -9.19 -11.52
N GLY A 29 4.20 -9.21 -10.82
CA GLY A 29 3.97 -8.37 -9.66
C GLY A 29 5.02 -8.56 -8.56
N GLY A 30 5.25 -7.52 -7.77
CA GLY A 30 6.16 -7.58 -6.62
C GLY A 30 6.96 -6.32 -6.32
N GLU A 31 6.89 -5.31 -7.20
CA GLU A 31 7.57 -4.02 -7.06
C GLU A 31 7.40 -3.39 -5.67
N TYR A 32 6.22 -3.59 -5.07
CA TYR A 32 5.85 -2.96 -3.80
C TYR A 32 6.01 -3.85 -2.57
N ARG A 33 6.57 -5.07 -2.72
CA ARG A 33 6.66 -6.04 -1.61
C ARG A 33 7.48 -5.53 -0.42
N ASP A 34 8.52 -4.75 -0.69
CA ASP A 34 9.40 -4.22 0.36
C ASP A 34 8.67 -3.21 1.27
N TYR A 35 7.54 -2.65 0.82
CA TYR A 35 6.70 -1.74 1.61
C TYR A 35 5.64 -2.45 2.45
N VAL A 36 5.35 -3.72 2.14
CA VAL A 36 4.29 -4.49 2.82
C VAL A 36 4.49 -4.55 4.34
N PRO A 37 5.69 -4.83 4.88
CA PRO A 37 5.88 -4.91 6.33
C PRO A 37 5.54 -3.60 7.06
N ARG A 38 5.83 -2.45 6.43
CA ARG A 38 5.58 -1.13 7.00
C ARG A 38 4.08 -0.81 7.06
N ILE A 39 3.33 -1.18 6.03
CA ILE A 39 1.88 -1.02 5.99
C ILE A 39 1.20 -2.02 6.94
N TYR A 40 1.69 -3.26 7.00
CA TYR A 40 1.20 -4.29 7.90
C TYR A 40 1.31 -3.85 9.37
N ASP A 41 2.49 -3.38 9.80
CA ASP A 41 2.70 -2.92 11.18
C ASP A 41 1.78 -1.73 11.52
N ALA A 42 1.61 -0.77 10.61
CA ALA A 42 0.71 0.36 10.79
C ALA A 42 -0.76 -0.09 10.96
N LEU A 43 -1.24 -1.00 10.11
CA LEU A 43 -2.59 -1.57 10.23
C LEU A 43 -2.76 -2.32 11.55
N MET A 44 -1.81 -3.17 11.91
CA MET A 44 -1.84 -3.91 13.17
C MET A 44 -1.89 -2.97 14.37
N ARG A 45 -1.21 -1.82 14.33
CA ARG A 45 -1.24 -0.78 15.39
C ARG A 45 -2.53 0.03 15.45
N GLY A 46 -3.47 -0.19 14.53
CA GLY A 46 -4.68 0.61 14.45
C GLY A 46 -4.39 2.04 14.01
N ALA A 47 -3.37 2.24 13.17
CA ALA A 47 -3.07 3.56 12.60
C ALA A 47 -4.34 4.14 11.93
N SER A 48 -4.50 5.46 12.01
CA SER A 48 -5.62 6.17 11.36
C SER A 48 -5.43 6.21 9.84
N ASP A 49 -6.49 6.58 9.13
CA ASP A 49 -6.46 6.75 7.67
C ASP A 49 -5.46 7.84 7.25
N ASP A 50 -5.33 8.91 8.02
CA ASP A 50 -4.32 9.95 7.81
C ASP A 50 -2.91 9.39 7.99
N THR A 51 -2.66 8.62 9.05
CA THR A 51 -1.35 8.02 9.30
C THR A 51 -0.95 7.05 8.20
N LEU A 52 -1.86 6.17 7.78
CA LEU A 52 -1.62 5.24 6.67
C LEU A 52 -1.29 6.00 5.38
N TRP A 53 -2.05 7.04 5.06
CA TRP A 53 -1.81 7.84 3.87
C TRP A 53 -0.49 8.62 3.92
N LEU A 54 -0.10 9.12 5.10
CA LEU A 54 1.19 9.78 5.28
C LEU A 54 2.36 8.83 5.08
N ILE A 55 2.23 7.56 5.50
CA ILE A 55 3.25 6.53 5.23
C ILE A 55 3.41 6.31 3.73
N LEU A 56 2.29 6.12 3.00
CA LEU A 56 2.32 5.92 1.55
C LEU A 56 2.93 7.12 0.82
N GLN A 57 2.53 8.35 1.18
CA GLN A 57 3.13 9.56 0.61
C GLN A 57 4.62 9.73 0.93
N ALA A 58 5.07 9.27 2.10
CA ALA A 58 6.48 9.31 2.45
C ALA A 58 7.29 8.34 1.58
N ILE A 59 6.73 7.18 1.26
CA ILE A 59 7.34 6.22 0.31
C ILE A 59 7.38 6.82 -1.10
N GLU A 60 6.25 7.35 -1.59
CA GLU A 60 6.15 8.04 -2.90
C GLU A 60 7.25 9.09 -3.05
N LYS A 61 7.42 9.96 -2.05
CA LYS A 61 8.39 11.07 -2.12
C LYS A 61 9.84 10.63 -1.87
N GLY A 62 10.05 9.81 -0.85
CA GLY A 62 11.38 9.49 -0.34
C GLY A 62 12.09 8.40 -1.12
N GLU A 63 11.34 7.44 -1.66
CA GLU A 63 11.89 6.22 -2.25
C GLU A 63 11.67 6.18 -3.76
N MET A 64 10.57 6.76 -4.25
CA MET A 64 10.23 6.81 -5.68
C MET A 64 10.45 8.17 -6.33
N ASN A 65 10.85 9.19 -5.55
CA ASN A 65 11.04 10.57 -6.00
C ASN A 65 9.81 11.15 -6.74
N LEU A 66 8.60 10.77 -6.30
CA LEU A 66 7.35 11.24 -6.88
C LEU A 66 6.84 12.51 -6.22
N SER A 67 6.12 13.29 -7.00
CA SER A 67 5.35 14.44 -6.57
C SER A 67 3.86 14.21 -6.84
N SER A 68 3.00 15.07 -6.32
CA SER A 68 1.55 14.99 -6.59
C SER A 68 1.18 15.15 -8.07
N ARG A 69 2.06 15.67 -8.92
CA ARG A 69 1.80 15.91 -10.35
C ARG A 69 2.09 14.73 -11.26
N ASN A 70 2.86 13.74 -10.81
CA ASN A 70 3.37 12.66 -11.65
C ASN A 70 3.15 11.28 -11.03
N LYS A 71 2.12 11.14 -10.19
CA LYS A 71 1.74 9.86 -9.60
C LYS A 71 0.55 9.22 -10.33
N HIS A 72 0.66 7.93 -10.57
CA HIS A 72 -0.43 7.04 -10.99
C HIS A 72 -1.28 6.62 -9.76
N GLY A 73 -2.17 5.65 -9.96
CA GLY A 73 -2.92 4.98 -8.89
C GLY A 73 -4.28 5.60 -8.64
N ALA A 74 -5.13 4.89 -7.88
CA ALA A 74 -6.51 5.30 -7.62
C ALA A 74 -6.63 6.43 -6.58
N GLY A 75 -5.52 6.85 -5.99
CA GLY A 75 -5.45 7.94 -5.02
C GLY A 75 -5.96 7.58 -3.62
N ARG A 76 -5.84 8.56 -2.71
CA ARG A 76 -6.02 8.36 -1.25
C ARG A 76 -7.27 7.57 -0.88
N GLN A 77 -8.43 8.00 -1.34
CA GLN A 77 -9.70 7.44 -0.87
C GLN A 77 -9.84 5.96 -1.24
N ALA A 78 -9.53 5.60 -2.49
CA ALA A 78 -9.59 4.22 -2.95
C ALA A 78 -8.54 3.33 -2.27
N THR A 79 -7.30 3.81 -2.18
CA THR A 79 -6.22 3.05 -1.54
C THR A 79 -6.51 2.77 -0.06
N ILE A 80 -6.93 3.78 0.70
CA ILE A 80 -7.25 3.61 2.11
C ILE A 80 -8.48 2.71 2.29
N ALA A 81 -9.53 2.90 1.49
CA ALA A 81 -10.71 2.04 1.54
C ALA A 81 -10.34 0.56 1.30
N ALA A 82 -9.50 0.27 0.30
CA ALA A 82 -9.02 -1.07 0.01
C ALA A 82 -8.19 -1.65 1.18
N LEU A 83 -7.25 -0.87 1.74
CA LEU A 83 -6.48 -1.34 2.91
C LEU A 83 -7.38 -1.63 4.13
N ARG A 84 -8.50 -0.91 4.27
CA ARG A 84 -9.47 -1.12 5.35
C ARG A 84 -10.40 -2.32 5.15
N THR A 85 -10.46 -2.93 3.97
CA THR A 85 -11.21 -4.18 3.78
C THR A 85 -10.47 -5.40 4.36
N ILE A 86 -9.18 -5.25 4.68
CA ILE A 86 -8.36 -6.36 5.17
C ILE A 86 -8.80 -6.74 6.60
N ALA A 87 -9.25 -7.98 6.76
CA ALA A 87 -9.54 -8.54 8.08
C ALA A 87 -8.24 -8.79 8.86
N LEU A 88 -8.03 -8.02 9.92
CA LEU A 88 -6.84 -8.16 10.76
C LEU A 88 -7.03 -9.26 11.81
N PRO A 89 -5.99 -10.08 12.09
CA PRO A 89 -6.05 -11.05 13.17
C PRO A 89 -6.22 -10.34 14.51
N LYS A 90 -6.97 -10.96 15.44
CA LYS A 90 -7.06 -10.46 16.81
C LYS A 90 -5.65 -10.46 17.41
N ARG A 91 -5.23 -9.33 17.98
CA ARG A 91 -4.04 -9.30 18.83
C ARG A 91 -4.32 -10.16 20.06
N GLU A 92 -3.62 -11.29 20.17
CA GLU A 92 -3.50 -11.98 21.45
C GLU A 92 -2.80 -10.99 22.40
N ARG A 93 -3.46 -10.68 23.52
CA ARG A 93 -2.97 -9.74 24.52
C ARG A 93 -1.96 -10.40 25.43
#